data_AF-A0A955BZG3-F1
#
_entry.id   AF-A0A955BZG3-F1
#
_cell.length_a   1.000
_cell.length_b   1.000
_cell.length_c   1.000
_cell.angle_alpha   90.00
_cell.angle_beta   90.00
_cell.angle_gamma   90.00
#
_symmetry.space_group_name_H-M   'P 1'
#
loop_
_entity.id
_entity.type
_entity.pdbx_description
1 polymer ?
#
loop_
_entity_poly.entity_id
_entity_poly.type
_entity_poly.pdbx_seq_one_letter_code
_entity_poly.pdbx_strand_id
1 'polypeptide(L)'
;MALIAAAPVGGLALADCAQTGCEKGDLNGDCLIDLSDLAGFLGAFGATTGDAAYLADADFDDSGAIELSDLAGALAVFGRDCGPFIDPNEPNDATGTLTAYRPQFGTGYAPYLRTAVADGDEEDAERGPGIRINNPGDADPAGEDDLIEVTVSVSPPGAPLRLRRSANSLSVWTTRGKTPGTQVAFMSDEAALPGQTTLWVEWSAAAHGQATLSLGKPSGETLDSLRFHTFRSIVTALGGEDQVPTTPAVANSGTYVVAEALYQRGFDVLQFDEDNVSPNGSGAVYDAIVDAIQHRQVSEVAIYGYSHGGGSTYDLAERLDVNRAGIGMFEIRFTSYADSVENDSDIDVQQELRRPLSVLYHLNHYQHGTLLEDFFLDGGPVPNSNPPPTGLDVETTPWGANSTHFTVDDYVQVRSAIELDLGGVMAP
;
A
#
# COMPACT_ATOMS: atom_id res chain seq x y z
N MET A 1 -33.14 13.89 53.24
CA MET A 1 -32.85 12.46 53.45
C MET A 1 -33.54 11.70 52.33
N ALA A 2 -32.87 11.57 51.20
CA ALA A 2 -33.40 10.93 49.99
C ALA A 2 -32.55 9.70 49.71
N LEU A 3 -33.18 8.52 49.67
CA LEU A 3 -32.52 7.27 49.29
C LEU A 3 -32.25 7.30 47.78
N ILE A 4 -30.98 7.15 47.41
CA ILE A 4 -30.56 6.87 46.04
C ILE A 4 -30.65 5.35 45.86
N ALA A 5 -31.53 4.90 44.95
CA ALA A 5 -31.61 3.50 44.55
C ALA A 5 -30.47 3.19 43.56
N ALA A 6 -29.72 2.12 43.84
CA ALA A 6 -28.69 1.62 42.95
C ALA A 6 -29.30 1.00 41.69
N ALA A 7 -28.73 1.32 40.53
CA ALA A 7 -29.10 0.69 39.25
C ALA A 7 -28.58 -0.76 39.20
N PRO A 8 -29.33 -1.70 38.60
CA PRO A 8 -28.89 -3.09 38.44
C PRO A 8 -27.70 -3.14 37.47
N VAL A 9 -26.67 -3.87 37.87
CA VAL A 9 -25.53 -4.23 37.01
C VAL A 9 -26.10 -5.13 35.90
N GLY A 10 -25.94 -4.71 34.64
CA GLY A 10 -26.34 -5.53 33.50
C GLY A 10 -25.49 -6.79 33.45
N GLY A 11 -26.12 -7.95 33.55
CA GLY A 11 -25.48 -9.23 33.28
C GLY A 11 -25.03 -9.27 31.83
N LEU A 12 -23.76 -9.62 31.62
CA LEU A 12 -23.24 -10.00 30.30
C LEU A 12 -24.12 -11.14 29.78
N ALA A 13 -24.68 -10.99 28.59
CA ALA A 13 -25.39 -12.09 27.92
C ALA A 13 -24.36 -13.17 27.62
N LEU A 14 -24.47 -14.32 28.29
CA LEU A 14 -23.68 -15.52 28.01
C LEU A 14 -23.84 -15.87 26.52
N ALA A 15 -22.74 -16.19 25.85
CA ALA A 15 -22.77 -16.68 24.48
C ALA A 15 -23.58 -18.00 24.47
N ASP A 16 -24.52 -18.12 23.53
CA ASP A 16 -25.40 -19.28 23.42
C ASP A 16 -24.58 -20.44 22.83
N CYS A 17 -23.87 -21.20 23.68
CA CYS A 17 -23.09 -22.36 23.27
C CYS A 17 -24.04 -23.47 22.81
N ALA A 18 -24.18 -23.62 21.49
CA ALA A 18 -25.28 -24.37 20.87
C ALA A 18 -25.25 -25.90 21.12
N GLN A 19 -24.25 -26.45 21.83
CA GLN A 19 -24.16 -27.88 22.11
C GLN A 19 -24.76 -28.26 23.46
N THR A 20 -25.83 -29.05 23.43
CA THR A 20 -26.45 -29.65 24.63
C THR A 20 -25.43 -30.49 25.38
N GLY A 21 -25.16 -30.14 26.65
CA GLY A 21 -24.18 -30.82 27.51
C GLY A 21 -22.82 -30.12 27.66
N CYS A 22 -22.65 -28.94 27.04
CA CYS A 22 -21.49 -28.08 27.22
C CYS A 22 -21.68 -26.98 28.29
N GLU A 23 -22.91 -26.80 28.78
CA GLU A 23 -23.20 -25.88 29.88
C GLU A 23 -22.40 -26.24 31.14
N LYS A 24 -22.12 -27.53 31.35
CA LYS A 24 -21.24 -27.99 32.43
C LYS A 24 -19.79 -28.02 31.99
N GLY A 25 -18.95 -27.28 32.69
CA GLY A 25 -17.51 -27.22 32.45
C GLY A 25 -17.00 -25.95 31.76
N ASP A 26 -17.84 -25.19 31.06
CA ASP A 26 -17.51 -23.84 30.59
C ASP A 26 -17.96 -22.83 31.65
N LEU A 27 -17.04 -22.47 32.55
CA LEU A 27 -17.35 -21.64 33.71
C LEU A 27 -17.17 -20.15 33.42
N ASN A 28 -16.61 -19.81 32.27
CA ASN A 28 -16.34 -18.44 31.86
C ASN A 28 -17.25 -17.95 30.71
N GLY A 29 -17.91 -18.88 30.01
CA GLY A 29 -18.92 -18.62 28.98
C GLY A 29 -18.35 -18.28 27.60
N ASP A 30 -17.12 -18.70 27.29
CA ASP A 30 -16.46 -18.49 25.99
C ASP A 30 -16.63 -19.66 25.01
N CYS A 31 -17.42 -20.67 25.41
CA CYS A 31 -17.68 -21.90 24.67
C CYS A 31 -16.45 -22.78 24.45
N LEU A 32 -15.36 -22.60 25.21
CA LEU A 32 -14.19 -23.46 25.15
C LEU A 32 -13.82 -23.95 26.55
N ILE A 33 -13.90 -25.25 26.81
CA ILE A 33 -13.52 -25.80 28.11
C ILE A 33 -12.00 -25.89 28.21
N ASP A 34 -11.35 -24.92 28.86
CA ASP A 34 -9.89 -24.81 28.92
C ASP A 34 -9.33 -24.59 30.35
N LEU A 35 -8.08 -24.13 30.43
CA LEU A 35 -7.39 -23.87 31.70
C LEU A 35 -8.08 -22.80 32.56
N SER A 36 -8.75 -21.84 31.94
CA SER A 36 -9.51 -20.79 32.61
C SER A 36 -10.71 -21.39 33.35
N ASP A 37 -11.42 -22.33 32.72
CA ASP A 37 -12.53 -23.03 33.37
C ASP A 37 -12.04 -23.98 34.44
N LEU A 38 -10.95 -24.71 34.18
CA LEU A 38 -10.35 -25.56 35.21
C LEU A 38 -9.91 -24.73 36.43
N ALA A 39 -9.41 -23.51 36.23
CA ALA A 39 -9.08 -22.62 37.33
C ALA A 39 -10.34 -22.16 38.09
N GLY A 40 -11.43 -21.83 37.39
CA GLY A 40 -12.73 -21.53 38.00
C GLY A 40 -13.27 -22.72 38.82
N PHE A 41 -13.17 -23.93 38.26
CA PHE A 41 -13.58 -25.18 38.87
C PHE A 41 -12.82 -25.42 40.18
N LEU A 42 -11.48 -25.31 40.14
CA LEU A 42 -10.64 -25.49 41.32
C LEU A 42 -10.87 -24.41 42.38
N GLY A 43 -11.31 -23.22 41.99
CA GLY A 43 -11.73 -22.16 42.90
C GLY A 43 -13.03 -22.48 43.67
N ALA A 44 -13.90 -23.31 43.08
CA ALA A 44 -15.16 -23.76 43.67
C ALA A 44 -15.07 -25.16 44.31
N PHE A 45 -13.93 -25.85 44.21
CA PHE A 45 -13.77 -27.23 44.68
C PHE A 45 -14.03 -27.38 46.19
N GLY A 46 -14.90 -28.32 46.54
CA GLY A 46 -15.37 -28.57 47.90
C GLY A 46 -16.57 -27.72 48.32
N ALA A 47 -17.06 -26.79 47.49
CA ALA A 47 -18.28 -26.04 47.77
C ALA A 47 -19.53 -26.93 47.58
N THR A 48 -20.55 -26.68 48.37
CA THR A 48 -21.84 -27.37 48.32
C THR A 48 -22.98 -26.41 48.01
N THR A 49 -24.12 -26.93 47.56
CA THR A 49 -25.29 -26.12 47.23
C THR A 49 -25.68 -25.21 48.39
N GLY A 50 -25.67 -23.90 48.13
CA GLY A 50 -25.93 -22.85 49.13
C GLY A 50 -24.69 -22.12 49.61
N ASP A 51 -23.49 -22.64 49.35
CA ASP A 51 -22.25 -21.91 49.56
C ASP A 51 -22.08 -20.78 48.53
N ALA A 52 -21.50 -19.66 48.94
CA ALA A 52 -21.29 -18.51 48.06
C ALA A 52 -20.33 -18.79 46.89
N ALA A 53 -19.50 -19.82 47.01
CA ALA A 53 -18.54 -20.26 45.99
C ALA A 53 -19.08 -21.38 45.09
N TYR A 54 -20.32 -21.86 45.31
CA TYR A 54 -20.90 -22.94 44.53
C TYR A 54 -21.23 -22.47 43.11
N LEU A 55 -20.69 -23.18 42.12
CA LEU A 55 -20.97 -23.00 40.70
C LEU A 55 -21.73 -24.22 40.19
N ALA A 56 -22.99 -24.04 39.78
CA ALA A 56 -23.83 -25.15 39.34
C ALA A 56 -23.23 -25.90 38.15
N ASP A 57 -22.57 -25.17 37.24
CA ASP A 57 -21.94 -25.71 36.05
C ASP A 57 -20.63 -26.49 36.34
N ALA A 58 -20.14 -26.42 37.58
CA ALA A 58 -19.03 -27.22 38.08
C ALA A 58 -19.48 -28.49 38.83
N ASP A 59 -20.77 -28.67 39.14
CA ASP A 59 -21.33 -29.90 39.70
C ASP A 59 -21.82 -30.78 38.53
N PHE A 60 -20.92 -31.63 38.02
CA PHE A 60 -21.14 -32.43 36.82
C PHE A 60 -22.18 -33.53 37.04
N ASP A 61 -22.22 -34.12 38.23
CA ASP A 61 -23.13 -35.24 38.55
C ASP A 61 -24.41 -34.83 39.29
N ASP A 62 -24.63 -33.54 39.50
CA ASP A 62 -25.79 -32.94 40.19
C ASP A 62 -25.95 -33.47 41.62
N SER A 63 -24.85 -33.82 42.29
CA SER A 63 -24.86 -34.31 43.67
C SER A 63 -25.13 -33.21 44.70
N GLY A 64 -24.99 -31.94 44.29
CA GLY A 64 -25.06 -30.77 45.14
C GLY A 64 -23.72 -30.42 45.80
N ALA A 65 -22.62 -31.04 45.39
CA ALA A 65 -21.26 -30.77 45.86
C ALA A 65 -20.28 -30.77 44.67
N ILE A 66 -19.28 -29.90 44.69
CA ILE A 66 -18.21 -29.89 43.68
C ILE A 66 -17.05 -30.69 44.24
N GLU A 67 -16.90 -31.94 43.81
CA GLU A 67 -15.94 -32.88 44.36
C GLU A 67 -15.15 -33.66 43.29
N LEU A 68 -14.53 -34.77 43.68
CA LEU A 68 -13.58 -35.48 42.83
C LEU A 68 -14.26 -36.16 41.62
N SER A 69 -15.54 -36.55 41.75
CA SER A 69 -16.35 -37.05 40.63
C SER A 69 -16.55 -35.96 39.58
N ASP A 70 -16.80 -34.72 40.01
CA ASP A 70 -16.98 -33.59 39.11
C ASP A 70 -15.69 -33.20 38.41
N LEU A 71 -14.56 -33.28 39.12
CA LEU A 71 -13.26 -33.04 38.50
C LEU A 71 -12.99 -34.06 37.39
N ALA A 72 -13.36 -35.32 37.61
CA ALA A 72 -13.27 -36.34 36.57
C ALA A 72 -14.19 -36.03 35.38
N GLY A 73 -15.39 -35.49 35.65
CA GLY A 73 -16.30 -34.96 34.62
C GLY A 73 -15.70 -33.83 33.82
N ALA A 74 -15.20 -32.79 34.48
CA ALA A 74 -14.54 -31.63 33.87
C ALA A 74 -13.34 -32.04 33.02
N LEU A 75 -12.47 -32.92 33.54
CA LEU A 75 -11.32 -33.43 32.78
C LEU A 75 -11.71 -34.33 31.60
N ALA A 76 -12.85 -35.00 31.65
CA ALA A 76 -13.34 -35.82 30.54
C ALA A 76 -13.86 -34.99 29.35
N VAL A 77 -14.17 -33.71 29.59
CA VAL A 77 -14.61 -32.75 28.56
C VAL A 77 -13.59 -31.63 28.31
N PHE A 78 -12.45 -31.64 28.99
CA PHE A 78 -11.38 -30.65 28.83
C PHE A 78 -10.85 -30.60 27.39
N GLY A 79 -10.72 -29.39 26.86
CA GLY A 79 -10.33 -29.12 25.48
C GLY A 79 -11.45 -29.26 24.45
N ARG A 80 -12.71 -29.47 24.87
CA ARG A 80 -13.85 -29.41 23.95
C ARG A 80 -14.17 -27.96 23.59
N ASP A 81 -14.25 -27.72 22.29
CA ASP A 81 -14.86 -26.52 21.72
C ASP A 81 -16.36 -26.78 21.56
N CYS A 82 -17.13 -26.05 22.35
CA CYS A 82 -18.57 -26.11 22.49
C CYS A 82 -19.27 -24.97 21.74
N GLY A 83 -18.52 -24.22 20.92
CA GLY A 83 -19.09 -23.29 19.97
C GLY A 83 -20.09 -23.99 19.04
N PRO A 84 -20.87 -23.22 18.25
CA PRO A 84 -21.73 -23.79 17.23
C PRO A 84 -20.92 -24.80 16.42
N PHE A 85 -21.36 -26.07 16.42
CA PHE A 85 -20.76 -27.12 15.63
C PHE A 85 -20.85 -26.70 14.17
N ILE A 86 -19.77 -26.12 13.64
CA ILE A 86 -19.60 -25.98 12.20
C ILE A 86 -19.37 -27.41 11.72
N ASP A 87 -20.40 -28.05 11.14
CA ASP A 87 -20.20 -29.32 10.47
C ASP A 87 -19.09 -29.11 9.45
N PRO A 88 -17.94 -29.80 9.55
CA PRO A 88 -16.88 -29.65 8.57
C PRO A 88 -17.32 -30.07 7.15
N ASN A 89 -18.51 -30.69 7.02
CA ASN A 89 -19.16 -31.05 5.77
C ASN A 89 -20.40 -30.20 5.46
N GLU A 90 -20.87 -29.31 6.35
CA GLU A 90 -21.77 -28.26 5.87
C GLU A 90 -20.95 -27.41 4.89
N PRO A 91 -21.51 -27.05 3.73
CA PRO A 91 -20.88 -26.07 2.87
C PRO A 91 -20.70 -24.81 3.73
N ASN A 92 -19.47 -24.54 4.14
CA ASN A 92 -19.16 -23.28 4.76
C ASN A 92 -19.30 -22.25 3.64
N ASP A 93 -20.49 -21.67 3.55
CA ASP A 93 -20.86 -20.61 2.61
C ASP A 93 -20.16 -19.29 2.95
N ALA A 94 -19.19 -19.31 3.89
CA ALA A 94 -18.32 -18.19 4.12
C ALA A 94 -17.62 -17.78 2.82
N THR A 95 -17.85 -16.53 2.47
CA THR A 95 -17.17 -15.82 1.41
C THR A 95 -16.36 -14.70 2.03
N GLY A 96 -15.33 -14.28 1.33
CA GLY A 96 -14.59 -13.09 1.72
C GLY A 96 -13.73 -12.60 0.58
N THR A 97 -13.44 -11.30 0.60
CA THR A 97 -12.59 -10.63 -0.37
C THR A 97 -11.55 -9.77 0.34
N LEU A 98 -10.42 -9.63 -0.30
CA LEU A 98 -9.38 -8.68 -0.01
C LEU A 98 -9.48 -7.55 -1.04
N THR A 99 -9.21 -6.32 -0.63
CA THR A 99 -9.04 -5.22 -1.58
C THR A 99 -7.82 -4.43 -1.16
N ALA A 100 -6.80 -4.43 -2.00
CA ALA A 100 -5.60 -3.65 -1.76
C ALA A 100 -5.75 -2.23 -2.29
N TYR A 101 -5.04 -1.30 -1.67
CA TYR A 101 -4.92 0.07 -2.15
C TYR A 101 -3.51 0.31 -2.68
N ARG A 102 -3.38 1.23 -3.63
CA ARG A 102 -2.08 1.72 -4.09
C ARG A 102 -1.30 2.37 -2.93
N PRO A 103 0.04 2.39 -2.98
CA PRO A 103 0.87 2.97 -1.93
C PRO A 103 0.44 4.40 -1.62
N GLN A 104 0.24 4.67 -0.33
CA GLN A 104 0.01 6.03 0.13
C GLN A 104 1.36 6.69 0.39
N PHE A 105 1.34 8.01 0.51
CA PHE A 105 2.52 8.80 0.82
C PHE A 105 2.36 9.46 2.19
N GLY A 106 3.49 9.79 2.80
CA GLY A 106 3.57 10.36 4.14
C GLY A 106 2.83 11.68 4.34
N THR A 107 2.72 12.09 5.60
CA THR A 107 2.15 13.39 5.96
C THR A 107 3.06 14.52 5.49
N GLY A 108 2.76 15.10 4.33
CA GLY A 108 3.56 16.15 3.70
C GLY A 108 3.65 16.03 2.20
N TYR A 109 3.32 14.86 1.66
CA TYR A 109 3.29 14.59 0.24
C TYR A 109 2.05 13.77 -0.05
N ALA A 110 1.00 14.38 -0.61
CA ALA A 110 -0.25 13.66 -0.87
C ALA A 110 -0.95 14.12 -2.15
N PRO A 111 -0.32 13.97 -3.33
CA PRO A 111 -1.01 14.20 -4.60
C PRO A 111 -1.74 12.93 -5.08
N TYR A 112 -2.05 11.95 -4.23
CA TYR A 112 -2.85 10.80 -4.65
C TYR A 112 -3.99 10.51 -3.69
N LEU A 113 -5.15 10.22 -4.28
CA LEU A 113 -6.33 9.74 -3.61
C LEU A 113 -6.11 8.28 -3.26
N ARG A 114 -6.68 7.86 -2.14
CA ARG A 114 -6.76 6.44 -1.77
C ARG A 114 -7.45 5.67 -2.91
N THR A 115 -6.65 4.93 -3.67
CA THR A 115 -7.08 4.27 -4.91
C THR A 115 -6.99 2.77 -4.74
N ALA A 116 -8.13 2.08 -4.89
CA ALA A 116 -8.14 0.62 -4.89
C ALA A 116 -7.42 0.08 -6.13
N VAL A 117 -6.69 -1.02 -5.96
CA VAL A 117 -6.18 -1.80 -7.09
C VAL A 117 -7.38 -2.44 -7.76
N ALA A 118 -7.45 -2.39 -9.09
CA ALA A 118 -8.55 -3.03 -9.80
C ALA A 118 -8.49 -4.56 -9.60
N ASP A 119 -9.62 -5.22 -9.40
CA ASP A 119 -9.68 -6.68 -9.14
C ASP A 119 -8.88 -7.50 -10.18
N GLY A 120 -8.88 -7.09 -11.45
CA GLY A 120 -8.13 -7.75 -12.52
C GLY A 120 -6.60 -7.61 -12.45
N ASP A 121 -6.11 -6.76 -11.54
CA ASP A 121 -4.70 -6.41 -11.39
C ASP A 121 -4.15 -6.91 -10.05
N GLU A 122 -5.00 -7.24 -9.07
CA GLU A 122 -4.56 -7.62 -7.71
C GLU A 122 -3.64 -8.84 -7.66
N GLU A 123 -3.80 -9.80 -8.58
CA GLU A 123 -2.95 -10.99 -8.70
C GLU A 123 -1.80 -10.84 -9.72
N ASP A 124 -1.73 -9.69 -10.40
CA ASP A 124 -0.74 -9.40 -11.42
C ASP A 124 0.65 -9.16 -10.79
N ALA A 125 1.68 -9.73 -11.41
CA ALA A 125 3.05 -9.68 -10.91
C ALA A 125 3.69 -8.29 -10.99
N GLU A 126 3.16 -7.44 -11.86
CA GLU A 126 3.66 -6.09 -12.20
C GLU A 126 2.62 -5.02 -11.90
N ARG A 127 1.32 -5.33 -12.01
CA ARG A 127 0.23 -4.37 -11.81
C ARG A 127 -0.50 -4.52 -10.48
N GLY A 128 -0.18 -5.55 -9.70
CA GLY A 128 -0.64 -5.75 -8.32
C GLY A 128 -0.29 -4.56 -7.41
N PRO A 129 -0.58 -4.61 -6.11
CA PRO A 129 -0.60 -3.41 -5.27
C PRO A 129 0.70 -2.61 -5.29
N GLY A 130 1.83 -3.30 -5.43
CA GLY A 130 3.16 -2.70 -5.34
C GLY A 130 3.46 -2.29 -3.89
N ILE A 131 4.70 -2.45 -3.44
CA ILE A 131 5.07 -2.14 -2.05
C ILE A 131 6.52 -1.67 -1.98
N ARG A 132 6.78 -0.64 -1.16
CA ARG A 132 8.15 -0.17 -0.90
C ARG A 132 8.82 -1.11 0.10
N ILE A 133 10.13 -1.32 -0.05
CA ILE A 133 10.91 -2.10 0.92
C ILE A 133 11.05 -1.28 2.19
N ASN A 134 10.62 -1.79 3.34
CA ASN A 134 10.89 -1.13 4.61
C ASN A 134 12.34 -1.40 5.04
N ASN A 135 13.13 -0.33 5.21
CA ASN A 135 14.50 -0.43 5.69
C ASN A 135 14.72 0.51 6.88
N PRO A 136 15.36 0.05 7.97
CA PRO A 136 15.70 0.93 9.08
C PRO A 136 16.46 2.19 8.62
N GLY A 137 15.88 3.36 8.85
CA GLY A 137 16.45 4.65 8.46
C GLY A 137 15.73 5.36 7.33
N ASP A 138 14.66 4.78 6.77
CA ASP A 138 13.72 5.48 5.91
C ASP A 138 13.26 6.80 6.59
N ALA A 139 13.24 7.89 5.82
CA ALA A 139 13.02 9.25 6.29
C ALA A 139 11.59 9.50 6.83
N ASP A 140 10.64 8.59 6.58
CA ASP A 140 9.26 8.72 7.03
C ASP A 140 8.77 7.64 8.04
N PRO A 141 9.39 7.53 9.23
CA PRO A 141 8.93 6.60 10.26
C PRO A 141 7.58 7.00 10.88
N ALA A 142 7.00 8.16 10.51
CA ALA A 142 5.74 8.66 11.06
C ALA A 142 4.55 8.57 10.08
N GLY A 143 4.82 8.65 8.78
CA GLY A 143 3.81 8.57 7.72
C GLY A 143 3.61 7.17 7.15
N GLU A 144 4.51 6.21 7.43
CA GLU A 144 4.35 4.79 7.09
C GLU A 144 3.92 4.62 5.62
N ASP A 145 4.68 5.22 4.72
CA ASP A 145 4.44 5.20 3.27
C ASP A 145 4.87 3.88 2.61
N ASP A 146 5.48 2.99 3.39
CA ASP A 146 5.88 1.62 3.06
C ASP A 146 4.78 0.58 3.34
N LEU A 147 3.66 1.01 3.92
CA LEU A 147 2.51 0.16 4.21
C LEU A 147 1.43 0.22 3.13
N ILE A 148 0.95 -0.95 2.76
CA ILE A 148 -0.20 -1.11 1.89
C ILE A 148 -1.44 -1.40 2.71
N GLU A 149 -2.43 -0.51 2.60
CA GLU A 149 -3.74 -0.73 3.17
C GLU A 149 -4.45 -1.86 2.43
N VAL A 150 -5.02 -2.81 3.18
CA VAL A 150 -5.85 -3.89 2.66
C VAL A 150 -7.15 -3.92 3.44
N THR A 151 -8.29 -3.77 2.77
CA THR A 151 -9.59 -4.00 3.39
C THR A 151 -10.03 -5.44 3.23
N VAL A 152 -10.64 -6.00 4.27
CA VAL A 152 -11.16 -7.36 4.29
C VAL A 152 -12.67 -7.32 4.46
N SER A 153 -13.39 -7.94 3.52
CA SER A 153 -14.84 -8.13 3.62
C SER A 153 -15.14 -9.61 3.83
N VAL A 154 -15.98 -9.95 4.81
CA VAL A 154 -16.33 -11.34 5.15
C VAL A 154 -17.83 -11.47 5.34
N SER A 155 -18.41 -12.54 4.79
CA SER A 155 -19.82 -12.89 4.96
C SER A 155 -19.99 -14.38 5.23
N PRO A 156 -20.67 -14.79 6.32
CA PRO A 156 -21.19 -13.93 7.38
C PRO A 156 -20.05 -13.30 8.22
N PRO A 157 -20.27 -12.14 8.86
CA PRO A 157 -19.30 -11.56 9.78
C PRO A 157 -18.90 -12.55 10.88
N GLY A 158 -17.61 -12.64 11.20
CA GLY A 158 -17.09 -13.58 12.19
C GLY A 158 -16.85 -15.00 11.68
N ALA A 159 -17.06 -15.27 10.38
CA ALA A 159 -16.68 -16.56 9.80
C ALA A 159 -15.18 -16.86 10.07
N PRO A 160 -14.83 -18.11 10.44
CA PRO A 160 -13.48 -18.46 10.86
C PRO A 160 -12.53 -18.59 9.65
N LEU A 161 -12.19 -17.46 9.03
CA LEU A 161 -11.27 -17.42 7.89
C LEU A 161 -9.81 -17.35 8.36
N ARG A 162 -8.90 -17.68 7.44
CA ARG A 162 -7.46 -17.71 7.65
C ARG A 162 -6.78 -16.78 6.65
N LEU A 163 -5.76 -16.07 7.10
CA LEU A 163 -4.79 -15.41 6.24
C LEU A 163 -3.64 -16.37 5.98
N ARG A 164 -3.16 -16.43 4.74
CA ARG A 164 -1.97 -17.20 4.34
C ARG A 164 -1.04 -16.29 3.56
N ARG A 165 0.26 -16.41 3.81
CA ARG A 165 1.28 -15.70 3.02
C ARG A 165 2.18 -16.69 2.30
N SER A 166 2.65 -16.34 1.11
CA SER A 166 3.58 -17.21 0.36
C SER A 166 5.04 -17.07 0.81
N ALA A 167 5.36 -16.03 1.57
CA ALA A 167 6.71 -15.75 2.06
C ALA A 167 6.66 -14.95 3.37
N ASN A 168 7.67 -15.15 4.22
CA ASN A 168 7.84 -14.40 5.46
C ASN A 168 8.30 -12.94 5.27
N SER A 169 8.54 -12.52 4.03
CA SER A 169 8.79 -11.12 3.68
C SER A 169 7.57 -10.23 3.90
N LEU A 170 6.35 -10.79 3.89
CA LEU A 170 5.14 -10.04 4.22
C LEU A 170 4.85 -10.06 5.71
N SER A 171 4.92 -8.88 6.33
CA SER A 171 4.36 -8.62 7.64
C SER A 171 2.96 -8.02 7.50
N VAL A 172 2.07 -8.34 8.42
CA VAL A 172 0.70 -7.81 8.43
C VAL A 172 0.40 -7.22 9.80
N TRP A 173 -0.20 -6.04 9.82
CA TRP A 173 -0.49 -5.26 11.01
C TRP A 173 -1.97 -4.90 11.07
N THR A 174 -2.55 -4.86 12.26
CA THR A 174 -3.94 -4.41 12.47
C THR A 174 -4.05 -2.90 12.66
N THR A 175 -2.92 -2.19 12.76
CA THR A 175 -2.85 -0.73 12.84
C THR A 175 -1.76 -0.19 11.92
N ARG A 176 -1.97 1.03 11.37
CA ARG A 176 -1.00 1.69 10.49
C ARG A 176 0.32 1.99 11.19
N GLY A 177 0.29 2.60 12.38
CA GLY A 177 1.51 2.99 13.10
C GLY A 177 2.27 1.87 13.79
N LYS A 178 2.17 0.62 13.28
CA LYS A 178 2.90 -0.58 13.74
C LYS A 178 3.01 -0.72 15.27
N THR A 179 1.93 -0.41 15.99
CA THR A 179 1.94 -0.34 17.46
C THR A 179 2.32 -1.71 18.06
N PRO A 180 3.15 -1.78 19.12
CA PRO A 180 3.52 -3.07 19.71
C PRO A 180 2.30 -3.94 20.03
N GLY A 181 2.32 -5.20 19.56
CA GLY A 181 1.22 -6.15 19.72
C GLY A 181 0.15 -6.12 18.61
N THR A 182 0.28 -5.25 17.59
CA THR A 182 -0.68 -5.20 16.47
C THR A 182 -0.22 -6.01 15.25
N GLN A 183 1.00 -6.55 15.26
CA GLN A 183 1.46 -7.48 14.23
C GLN A 183 0.67 -8.79 14.31
N VAL A 184 0.15 -9.24 13.17
CA VAL A 184 -0.55 -10.53 13.05
C VAL A 184 0.48 -11.66 13.14
N ALA A 185 0.28 -12.56 14.11
CA ALA A 185 1.17 -13.70 14.33
C ALA A 185 0.87 -14.84 13.35
N PHE A 186 1.78 -15.07 12.41
CA PHE A 186 1.74 -16.23 11.52
C PHE A 186 2.48 -17.43 12.11
N MET A 187 1.83 -18.60 12.11
CA MET A 187 2.44 -19.89 12.43
C MET A 187 2.53 -20.72 11.15
N SER A 188 3.75 -21.01 10.68
CA SER A 188 3.97 -21.70 9.39
C SER A 188 3.26 -21.00 8.22
N ASP A 189 3.32 -19.68 8.20
CA ASP A 189 2.73 -18.81 7.16
C ASP A 189 1.19 -18.80 7.07
N GLU A 190 0.51 -19.31 8.10
CA GLU A 190 -0.93 -19.17 8.29
C GLU A 190 -1.26 -18.41 9.60
N ALA A 191 -2.31 -17.59 9.59
CA ALA A 191 -2.84 -16.90 10.76
C ALA A 191 -4.37 -16.93 10.77
N ALA A 192 -4.99 -16.84 11.95
CA ALA A 192 -6.40 -16.51 12.05
C ALA A 192 -6.64 -15.12 11.45
N LEU A 193 -7.74 -14.93 10.70
CA LEU A 193 -8.15 -13.60 10.29
C LEU A 193 -8.46 -12.77 11.55
N PRO A 194 -7.80 -11.61 11.75
CA PRO A 194 -8.14 -10.72 12.85
C PRO A 194 -9.57 -10.18 12.70
N GLY A 195 -10.23 -9.81 13.79
CA GLY A 195 -11.59 -9.25 13.74
C GLY A 195 -11.70 -7.86 13.08
N GLN A 196 -10.60 -7.31 12.55
CA GLN A 196 -10.54 -5.99 11.89
C GLN A 196 -10.90 -6.08 10.41
N THR A 197 -11.52 -5.03 9.89
CA THR A 197 -11.85 -4.87 8.46
C THR A 197 -10.71 -4.27 7.64
N THR A 198 -9.65 -3.82 8.29
CA THR A 198 -8.50 -3.18 7.65
C THR A 198 -7.22 -3.74 8.22
N LEU A 199 -6.32 -4.13 7.33
CA LEU A 199 -4.98 -4.63 7.59
C LEU A 199 -3.98 -3.71 6.88
N TRP A 200 -2.75 -3.70 7.37
CA TRP A 200 -1.64 -2.98 6.77
C TRP A 200 -0.52 -3.97 6.46
N VAL A 201 -0.17 -4.10 5.20
CA VAL A 201 0.81 -5.05 4.71
C VAL A 201 2.14 -4.33 4.50
N GLU A 202 3.22 -4.95 4.97
CA GLU A 202 4.58 -4.43 4.94
C GLU A 202 5.51 -5.43 4.24
N TRP A 203 6.44 -4.92 3.43
CA TRP A 203 7.57 -5.72 2.95
C TRP A 203 8.75 -5.58 3.90
N SER A 204 8.93 -6.59 4.76
CA SER A 204 9.93 -6.61 5.84
C SER A 204 11.27 -7.23 5.45
N ALA A 205 11.37 -7.82 4.25
CA ALA A 205 12.63 -8.39 3.77
C ALA A 205 13.48 -7.31 3.09
N ALA A 206 14.79 -7.39 3.31
CA ALA A 206 15.72 -6.44 2.70
C ALA A 206 15.85 -6.61 1.18
N ALA A 207 15.40 -7.71 0.56
CA ALA A 207 15.57 -7.92 -0.89
C ALA A 207 14.25 -7.74 -1.63
N HIS A 208 14.33 -7.27 -2.89
CA HIS A 208 13.20 -7.28 -3.79
C HIS A 208 12.62 -8.67 -3.99
N GLY A 209 11.31 -8.73 -4.21
CA GLY A 209 10.63 -9.98 -4.47
C GLY A 209 9.16 -9.80 -4.77
N GLN A 210 8.46 -10.92 -4.75
CA GLN A 210 7.02 -10.99 -4.86
C GLN A 210 6.51 -11.95 -3.79
N ALA A 211 5.32 -11.68 -3.29
CA ALA A 211 4.65 -12.56 -2.34
C ALA A 211 3.14 -12.38 -2.44
N THR A 212 2.41 -13.43 -2.10
CA THR A 212 0.96 -13.43 -2.08
C THR A 212 0.46 -13.40 -0.64
N LEU A 213 -0.58 -12.61 -0.38
CA LEU A 213 -1.43 -12.72 0.79
C LEU A 213 -2.78 -13.26 0.32
N SER A 214 -3.24 -14.37 0.89
CA SER A 214 -4.50 -15.02 0.53
C SER A 214 -5.44 -15.07 1.72
N LEU A 215 -6.72 -14.89 1.46
CA LEU A 215 -7.80 -15.18 2.38
C LEU A 215 -8.38 -16.54 2.02
N GLY A 216 -8.58 -17.40 3.01
CA GLY A 216 -9.12 -18.73 2.76
C GLY A 216 -9.83 -19.37 3.94
N LYS A 217 -10.52 -20.46 3.69
CA LYS A 217 -11.18 -21.27 4.71
C LYS A 217 -10.15 -22.12 5.48
N PRO A 218 -10.48 -22.61 6.69
CA PRO A 218 -9.64 -23.55 7.42
C PRO A 218 -9.38 -24.86 6.68
N SER A 219 -10.27 -25.24 5.75
CA SER A 219 -10.11 -26.41 4.86
C SER A 219 -8.94 -26.29 3.88
N GLY A 220 -8.37 -25.09 3.71
CA GLY A 220 -7.32 -24.80 2.74
C GLY A 220 -7.83 -24.18 1.43
N GLU A 221 -9.15 -24.07 1.24
CA GLU A 221 -9.74 -23.36 0.09
C GLU A 221 -9.37 -21.87 0.13
N THR A 222 -8.80 -21.35 -0.95
CA THR A 222 -8.56 -19.91 -1.15
C THR A 222 -9.82 -19.25 -1.67
N LEU A 223 -10.23 -18.16 -1.03
CA LEU A 223 -11.38 -17.34 -1.43
C LEU A 223 -10.94 -16.14 -2.26
N ASP A 224 -9.82 -15.53 -1.88
CA ASP A 224 -9.27 -14.37 -2.56
C ASP A 224 -7.75 -14.27 -2.35
N SER A 225 -7.05 -13.55 -3.23
CA SER A 225 -5.60 -13.38 -3.13
C SER A 225 -5.10 -12.06 -3.70
N LEU A 226 -4.09 -11.50 -3.04
CA LEU A 226 -3.37 -10.31 -3.46
C LEU A 226 -1.92 -10.67 -3.71
N ARG A 227 -1.36 -10.28 -4.86
CA ARG A 227 0.05 -10.47 -5.20
C ARG A 227 0.81 -9.16 -5.13
N PHE A 228 1.66 -9.05 -4.12
CA PHE A 228 2.55 -7.92 -3.92
C PHE A 228 3.85 -8.11 -4.72
N HIS A 229 4.39 -7.01 -5.23
CA HIS A 229 5.74 -6.92 -5.78
C HIS A 229 6.43 -5.69 -5.18
N THR A 230 7.73 -5.79 -4.94
CA THR A 230 8.50 -4.62 -4.50
C THR A 230 8.87 -3.73 -5.68
N PHE A 231 8.71 -2.42 -5.54
CA PHE A 231 9.15 -1.47 -6.57
C PHE A 231 10.67 -1.52 -6.73
N ARG A 232 11.13 -1.79 -7.95
CA ARG A 232 12.56 -1.68 -8.32
C ARG A 232 12.89 -0.32 -8.89
N SER A 233 11.84 0.39 -9.29
CA SER A 233 11.91 1.65 -9.99
C SER A 233 11.21 2.76 -9.21
N ILE A 234 11.58 4.00 -9.53
CA ILE A 234 10.83 5.19 -9.13
C ILE A 234 10.64 6.09 -10.35
N VAL A 235 9.44 6.64 -10.47
CA VAL A 235 9.06 7.55 -11.55
C VAL A 235 8.81 8.91 -10.94
N THR A 236 9.40 9.96 -11.51
CA THR A 236 9.20 11.35 -11.07
C THR A 236 8.65 12.19 -12.22
N ALA A 237 7.54 12.89 -11.95
CA ALA A 237 6.90 13.85 -12.84
C ALA A 237 7.09 15.27 -12.31
N LEU A 238 7.55 16.17 -13.17
CA LEU A 238 7.80 17.58 -12.86
C LEU A 238 6.91 18.46 -13.75
N GLY A 239 5.99 19.20 -13.15
CA GLY A 239 5.13 20.15 -13.86
C GLY A 239 5.92 21.29 -14.51
N GLY A 240 5.22 22.11 -15.31
CA GLY A 240 5.76 23.39 -15.75
C GLY A 240 5.36 24.53 -14.82
N GLU A 241 5.86 25.74 -15.11
CA GLU A 241 5.51 26.97 -14.39
C GLU A 241 4.03 27.02 -13.96
N ASP A 242 3.79 27.30 -12.68
CA ASP A 242 2.46 27.40 -12.06
C ASP A 242 1.65 26.08 -12.02
N GLN A 243 2.21 24.95 -12.48
CA GLN A 243 1.54 23.64 -12.39
C GLN A 243 1.87 22.94 -11.08
N VAL A 244 1.03 23.16 -10.08
CA VAL A 244 1.11 22.44 -8.80
C VAL A 244 0.43 21.07 -8.90
N PRO A 245 1.05 19.97 -8.41
CA PRO A 245 0.40 18.66 -8.36
C PRO A 245 -0.93 18.68 -7.58
N THR A 246 -1.96 18.06 -8.14
CA THR A 246 -3.28 17.92 -7.51
C THR A 246 -3.84 16.53 -7.74
N THR A 247 -4.83 16.12 -6.94
CA THR A 247 -5.53 14.86 -7.20
C THR A 247 -7.05 14.95 -6.96
N PRO A 248 -7.89 14.63 -7.98
CA PRO A 248 -7.48 14.19 -9.32
C PRO A 248 -6.68 15.28 -10.06
N ALA A 249 -5.75 14.86 -10.90
CA ALA A 249 -4.92 15.77 -11.70
C ALA A 249 -5.82 16.69 -12.52
N VAL A 250 -5.44 17.96 -12.64
CA VAL A 250 -6.16 18.89 -13.51
C VAL A 250 -6.03 18.39 -14.95
N ALA A 251 -7.16 18.37 -15.67
CA ALA A 251 -7.22 17.78 -17.01
C ALA A 251 -6.29 18.44 -18.04
N ASN A 252 -5.89 19.70 -17.80
CA ASN A 252 -4.94 20.47 -18.61
C ASN A 252 -3.55 20.60 -17.96
N SER A 253 -3.17 19.60 -17.16
CA SER A 253 -1.82 19.41 -16.65
C SER A 253 -1.39 18.00 -17.06
N GLY A 254 -1.24 17.80 -18.38
CA GLY A 254 -1.02 16.50 -19.00
C GLY A 254 0.11 15.69 -18.38
N THR A 255 1.17 16.35 -17.91
CA THR A 255 2.27 15.74 -17.13
C THR A 255 1.79 14.96 -15.90
N TYR A 256 0.89 15.56 -15.10
CA TYR A 256 0.32 14.91 -13.92
C TYR A 256 -0.78 13.90 -14.27
N VAL A 257 -1.47 14.08 -15.40
CA VAL A 257 -2.39 13.04 -15.91
C VAL A 257 -1.63 11.76 -16.26
N VAL A 258 -0.44 11.86 -16.87
CA VAL A 258 0.45 10.70 -17.11
C VAL A 258 0.88 10.07 -15.79
N ALA A 259 1.22 10.89 -14.78
CA ALA A 259 1.66 10.40 -13.49
C ALA A 259 0.56 9.58 -12.78
N GLU A 260 -0.68 10.07 -12.78
CA GLU A 260 -1.83 9.32 -12.27
C GLU A 260 -2.09 8.03 -13.04
N ALA A 261 -1.96 8.04 -14.38
CA ALA A 261 -2.13 6.84 -15.18
C ALA A 261 -1.08 5.77 -14.85
N LEU A 262 0.20 6.17 -14.70
CA LEU A 262 1.28 5.28 -14.31
C LEU A 262 1.09 4.74 -12.87
N TYR A 263 0.67 5.60 -11.93
CA TYR A 263 0.36 5.19 -10.56
C TYR A 263 -0.78 4.16 -10.52
N GLN A 264 -1.85 4.39 -11.30
CA GLN A 264 -2.95 3.45 -11.44
C GLN A 264 -2.53 2.12 -12.06
N ARG A 265 -1.49 2.11 -12.92
CA ARG A 265 -0.90 0.91 -13.52
C ARG A 265 0.09 0.18 -12.63
N GLY A 266 0.37 0.71 -11.43
CA GLY A 266 1.19 0.05 -10.42
C GLY A 266 2.64 0.51 -10.34
N PHE A 267 3.02 1.65 -10.94
CA PHE A 267 4.35 2.22 -10.73
C PHE A 267 4.44 3.00 -9.40
N ASP A 268 5.64 3.09 -8.81
CA ASP A 268 5.93 4.04 -7.72
C ASP A 268 6.18 5.44 -8.31
N VAL A 269 5.13 6.26 -8.34
CA VAL A 269 5.14 7.55 -9.03
C VAL A 269 5.11 8.72 -8.06
N LEU A 270 6.05 9.64 -8.23
CA LEU A 270 6.13 10.92 -7.56
C LEU A 270 5.74 12.06 -8.52
N GLN A 271 4.94 13.02 -8.06
CA GLN A 271 4.63 14.28 -8.72
C GLN A 271 5.15 15.44 -7.86
N PHE A 272 5.96 16.30 -8.45
CA PHE A 272 6.44 17.50 -7.79
C PHE A 272 6.24 18.73 -8.66
N ASP A 273 6.08 19.84 -7.97
CA ASP A 273 6.30 21.16 -8.53
C ASP A 273 7.78 21.29 -8.90
N GLU A 274 8.07 21.88 -10.05
CA GLU A 274 9.41 22.10 -10.58
C GLU A 274 10.29 22.90 -9.62
N ASP A 275 9.73 23.81 -8.82
CA ASP A 275 10.44 24.58 -7.79
C ASP A 275 11.00 23.69 -6.67
N ASN A 276 10.55 22.44 -6.60
CA ASN A 276 11.11 21.45 -5.67
C ASN A 276 12.48 20.92 -6.14
N VAL A 277 12.92 21.32 -7.34
CA VAL A 277 14.26 21.13 -7.88
C VAL A 277 14.93 22.49 -8.04
N SER A 278 15.96 22.76 -7.22
CA SER A 278 16.80 23.94 -7.39
C SER A 278 17.61 23.87 -8.69
N PRO A 279 18.09 25.00 -9.24
CA PRO A 279 18.89 25.06 -10.48
C PRO A 279 20.20 24.25 -10.50
N ASN A 280 20.59 23.64 -9.39
CA ASN A 280 21.74 22.73 -9.29
C ASN A 280 21.33 21.26 -9.15
N GLY A 281 20.05 20.96 -9.41
CA GLY A 281 19.40 19.66 -9.29
C GLY A 281 19.19 19.15 -7.86
N SER A 282 19.47 19.95 -6.83
CA SER A 282 19.17 19.59 -5.43
C SER A 282 17.77 19.98 -5.01
N GLY A 283 17.26 19.45 -3.90
CA GLY A 283 15.93 19.78 -3.39
C GLY A 283 15.17 18.53 -2.97
N ALA A 284 13.89 18.69 -2.68
CA ALA A 284 13.04 17.61 -2.15
C ALA A 284 12.95 16.42 -3.10
N VAL A 285 12.94 16.68 -4.41
CA VAL A 285 12.88 15.61 -5.43
C VAL A 285 14.16 14.77 -5.45
N TYR A 286 15.31 15.43 -5.39
CA TYR A 286 16.61 14.75 -5.30
C TYR A 286 16.70 13.92 -4.02
N ASP A 287 16.31 14.49 -2.88
CA ASP A 287 16.33 13.81 -1.59
C ASP A 287 15.44 12.57 -1.60
N ALA A 288 14.24 12.65 -2.19
CA ALA A 288 13.32 11.51 -2.32
C ALA A 288 13.87 10.38 -3.19
N ILE A 289 14.53 10.69 -4.31
CA ILE A 289 15.15 9.68 -5.18
C ILE A 289 16.36 9.05 -4.50
N VAL A 290 17.21 9.85 -3.84
CA VAL A 290 18.38 9.34 -3.11
C VAL A 290 17.97 8.44 -1.97
N ASP A 291 16.95 8.83 -1.20
CA ASP A 291 16.35 8.01 -0.16
C ASP A 291 15.83 6.67 -0.73
N ALA A 292 15.10 6.71 -1.84
CA ALA A 292 14.59 5.51 -2.49
C ALA A 292 15.73 4.54 -2.89
N ILE A 293 16.83 5.07 -3.42
CA ILE A 293 17.98 4.26 -3.82
C ILE A 293 18.69 3.66 -2.59
N GLN A 294 18.94 4.48 -1.57
CA GLN A 294 19.74 4.10 -0.41
C GLN A 294 18.98 3.19 0.56
N HIS A 295 17.68 3.45 0.75
CA HIS A 295 16.88 2.81 1.77
C HIS A 295 15.91 1.79 1.18
N ARG A 296 15.30 2.06 0.02
CA ARG A 296 14.28 1.17 -0.59
C ARG A 296 14.82 0.28 -1.71
N GLN A 297 16.14 0.30 -1.94
CA GLN A 297 16.85 -0.45 -3.00
C GLN A 297 16.41 -0.14 -4.42
N VAL A 298 15.81 1.02 -4.65
CA VAL A 298 15.49 1.46 -6.01
C VAL A 298 16.76 1.51 -6.84
N SER A 299 16.72 0.90 -8.02
CA SER A 299 17.86 0.79 -8.93
C SER A 299 17.57 1.36 -10.31
N GLU A 300 16.33 1.73 -10.59
CA GLU A 300 15.89 2.30 -11.86
C GLU A 300 15.14 3.62 -11.61
N VAL A 301 15.53 4.68 -12.31
CA VAL A 301 14.95 6.02 -12.16
C VAL A 301 14.38 6.49 -13.50
N ALA A 302 13.15 7.00 -13.47
CA ALA A 302 12.51 7.75 -14.54
C ALA A 302 12.26 9.20 -14.09
N ILE A 303 12.55 10.16 -14.96
CA ILE A 303 12.26 11.58 -14.70
C ILE A 303 11.67 12.19 -15.96
N TYR A 304 10.50 12.79 -15.89
CA TYR A 304 9.97 13.56 -17.01
C TYR A 304 9.35 14.85 -16.55
N GLY A 305 9.38 15.84 -17.43
CA GLY A 305 8.76 17.12 -17.13
C GLY A 305 8.39 17.93 -18.35
N TYR A 306 7.57 18.94 -18.08
CA TYR A 306 7.02 19.87 -19.05
C TYR A 306 7.53 21.29 -18.78
N SER A 307 7.80 22.10 -19.81
CA SER A 307 8.27 23.49 -19.63
C SER A 307 9.52 23.55 -18.72
N HIS A 308 9.52 24.40 -17.68
CA HIS A 308 10.56 24.48 -16.65
C HIS A 308 10.79 23.14 -15.91
N GLY A 309 9.77 22.28 -15.78
CA GLY A 309 9.94 20.91 -15.28
C GLY A 309 10.86 20.05 -16.16
N GLY A 310 10.97 20.39 -17.44
CA GLY A 310 11.96 19.82 -18.35
C GLY A 310 13.40 20.25 -18.06
N GLY A 311 13.62 21.55 -17.81
CA GLY A 311 14.88 22.06 -17.28
C GLY A 311 15.24 21.41 -15.94
N SER A 312 14.29 21.35 -15.00
CA SER A 312 14.44 20.62 -13.74
C SER A 312 14.75 19.14 -13.94
N THR A 313 14.19 18.52 -14.99
CA THR A 313 14.53 17.13 -15.38
C THR A 313 16.00 17.00 -15.78
N TYR A 314 16.55 17.98 -16.53
CA TYR A 314 17.99 18.02 -16.84
C TYR A 314 18.82 18.16 -15.55
N ASP A 315 18.55 19.19 -14.76
CA ASP A 315 19.38 19.54 -13.60
C ASP A 315 19.38 18.43 -12.55
N LEU A 316 18.20 17.85 -12.27
CA LEU A 316 18.06 16.70 -11.38
C LEU A 316 18.86 15.49 -11.88
N ALA A 317 18.76 15.15 -13.17
CA ALA A 317 19.48 14.03 -13.76
C ALA A 317 21.00 14.26 -13.74
N GLU A 318 21.46 15.47 -14.05
CA GLU A 318 22.87 15.86 -13.97
C GLU A 318 23.39 15.70 -12.54
N ARG A 319 22.63 16.20 -11.55
CA ARG A 319 23.00 16.12 -10.13
C ARG A 319 23.09 14.68 -9.62
N LEU A 320 22.12 13.84 -10.00
CA LEU A 320 22.15 12.41 -9.71
C LEU A 320 23.39 11.73 -10.31
N ASP A 321 23.74 12.06 -11.55
CA ASP A 321 24.90 11.48 -12.23
C ASP A 321 26.22 11.92 -11.58
N VAL A 322 26.37 13.22 -11.29
CA VAL A 322 27.56 13.78 -10.61
C VAL A 322 27.77 13.14 -9.24
N ASN A 323 26.70 12.92 -8.48
CA ASN A 323 26.77 12.35 -7.13
C ASN A 323 26.68 10.83 -7.09
N ARG A 324 26.63 10.14 -8.24
CA ARG A 324 26.37 8.70 -8.36
C ARG A 324 27.21 7.85 -7.40
N ALA A 325 28.50 8.15 -7.25
CA ALA A 325 29.40 7.42 -6.37
C ALA A 325 29.02 7.48 -4.87
N GLY A 326 28.36 8.55 -4.44
CA GLY A 326 27.90 8.73 -3.06
C GLY A 326 26.47 8.24 -2.81
N ILE A 327 25.67 8.08 -3.86
CA ILE A 327 24.26 7.65 -3.76
C ILE A 327 24.19 6.13 -3.65
N GLY A 328 24.75 5.41 -4.62
CA GLY A 328 24.61 3.96 -4.73
C GLY A 328 24.58 3.49 -6.19
N MET A 329 24.18 2.24 -6.40
CA MET A 329 24.06 1.65 -7.74
C MET A 329 22.64 1.86 -8.28
N PHE A 330 22.50 2.66 -9.32
CA PHE A 330 21.24 2.88 -10.03
C PHE A 330 21.48 3.24 -11.50
N GLU A 331 20.43 3.21 -12.31
CA GLU A 331 20.40 3.66 -13.70
C GLU A 331 19.29 4.70 -13.90
N ILE A 332 19.58 5.78 -14.64
CA ILE A 332 18.54 6.68 -15.15
C ILE A 332 18.07 6.06 -16.47
N ARG A 333 16.96 5.33 -16.42
CA ARG A 333 16.51 4.52 -17.56
C ARG A 333 15.74 5.31 -18.58
N PHE A 334 14.93 6.24 -18.10
CA PHE A 334 14.03 7.03 -18.92
C PHE A 334 14.08 8.48 -18.50
N THR A 335 14.23 9.38 -19.47
CA THR A 335 13.83 10.77 -19.28
C THR A 335 12.94 11.26 -20.40
N SER A 336 12.04 12.20 -20.12
CA SER A 336 11.26 12.84 -21.18
C SER A 336 11.13 14.34 -21.00
N TYR A 337 11.20 15.03 -22.13
CA TYR A 337 10.88 16.44 -22.28
C TYR A 337 9.57 16.59 -23.05
N ALA A 338 8.65 17.34 -22.46
CA ALA A 338 7.51 17.92 -23.15
C ALA A 338 7.73 19.42 -23.19
N ASP A 339 8.10 19.93 -24.35
CA ASP A 339 8.31 21.35 -24.63
C ASP A 339 9.12 22.10 -23.56
N SER A 340 10.35 21.63 -23.37
CA SER A 340 11.15 21.98 -22.20
C SER A 340 11.97 23.26 -22.37
N VAL A 341 11.94 24.10 -21.34
CA VAL A 341 12.80 25.28 -21.19
C VAL A 341 13.78 25.05 -20.04
N GLU A 342 14.93 25.72 -20.08
CA GLU A 342 15.92 25.71 -18.99
C GLU A 342 15.28 26.22 -17.69
N ASN A 343 15.73 25.76 -16.51
CA ASN A 343 15.18 26.18 -15.21
C ASN A 343 16.26 26.83 -14.32
N ASP A 344 17.01 27.78 -14.88
CA ASP A 344 18.06 28.48 -14.12
C ASP A 344 17.54 29.71 -13.34
N SER A 345 16.31 30.14 -13.63
CA SER A 345 15.61 31.26 -12.99
C SER A 345 14.11 31.25 -13.30
N ASP A 346 13.31 31.92 -12.46
CA ASP A 346 11.83 32.04 -12.59
C ASP A 346 11.34 32.73 -13.89
N ILE A 347 12.23 33.22 -14.76
CA ILE A 347 11.88 33.91 -16.03
C ILE A 347 12.77 33.39 -17.16
N ASP A 348 13.10 32.10 -17.14
CA ASP A 348 13.83 31.51 -18.25
C ASP A 348 12.91 31.33 -19.46
N VAL A 349 13.45 31.66 -20.63
CA VAL A 349 12.79 31.49 -21.93
C VAL A 349 13.70 30.76 -22.89
N GLN A 350 14.84 30.26 -22.41
CA GLN A 350 15.77 29.51 -23.23
C GLN A 350 15.30 28.07 -23.33
N GLN A 351 15.38 27.54 -24.54
CA GLN A 351 15.04 26.16 -24.83
C GLN A 351 16.01 25.22 -24.10
N GLU A 352 15.50 24.16 -23.48
CA GLU A 352 16.35 23.09 -22.95
C GLU A 352 16.82 22.19 -24.11
N LEU A 353 18.07 22.39 -24.55
CA LEU A 353 18.66 21.65 -25.67
C LEU A 353 19.61 20.52 -25.23
N ARG A 354 19.84 20.37 -23.93
CA ARG A 354 20.83 19.44 -23.39
C ARG A 354 20.16 18.11 -23.11
N ARG A 355 20.78 17.01 -23.55
CA ARG A 355 20.33 15.65 -23.21
C ARG A 355 20.81 15.31 -21.78
N PRO A 356 19.95 14.79 -20.90
CA PRO A 356 20.37 14.31 -19.58
C PRO A 356 21.55 13.33 -19.66
N LEU A 357 22.50 13.48 -18.73
CA LEU A 357 23.69 12.65 -18.70
C LEU A 357 23.36 11.20 -18.32
N SER A 358 24.08 10.26 -18.93
CA SER A 358 23.99 8.83 -18.63
C SER A 358 22.60 8.18 -18.77
N VAL A 359 21.61 8.88 -19.32
CA VAL A 359 20.27 8.31 -19.57
C VAL A 359 20.30 7.29 -20.69
N LEU A 360 19.62 6.16 -20.48
CA LEU A 360 19.51 5.09 -21.47
C LEU A 360 18.53 5.43 -22.60
N TYR A 361 17.34 5.92 -22.25
CA TYR A 361 16.31 6.34 -23.19
C TYR A 361 15.84 7.76 -22.88
N HIS A 362 15.89 8.64 -23.89
CA HIS A 362 15.37 10.00 -23.77
C HIS A 362 14.31 10.24 -24.84
N LEU A 363 13.13 10.70 -24.42
CA LEU A 363 12.00 11.10 -25.27
C LEU A 363 11.94 12.63 -25.30
N ASN A 364 11.75 13.22 -26.47
CA ASN A 364 11.65 14.67 -26.61
C ASN A 364 10.52 15.04 -27.56
N HIS A 365 9.53 15.77 -27.06
CA HIS A 365 8.48 16.42 -27.83
C HIS A 365 8.64 17.91 -27.65
N TYR A 366 8.68 18.68 -28.74
CA TYR A 366 8.89 20.12 -28.68
C TYR A 366 8.11 20.83 -29.78
N GLN A 367 7.84 22.12 -29.61
CA GLN A 367 7.29 23.00 -30.64
C GLN A 367 8.25 24.17 -30.94
N HIS A 368 7.97 24.94 -32.00
CA HIS A 368 8.66 26.17 -32.33
C HIS A 368 7.72 27.36 -32.22
N GLY A 369 7.80 28.07 -31.12
CA GLY A 369 6.83 29.10 -30.85
C GLY A 369 7.07 30.39 -31.61
N THR A 370 6.13 31.30 -31.40
CA THR A 370 6.24 32.67 -31.90
C THR A 370 5.97 33.63 -30.77
N LEU A 371 6.72 34.75 -30.75
CA LEU A 371 6.59 35.84 -29.76
C LEU A 371 5.14 36.23 -29.39
N LEU A 372 4.19 36.09 -30.33
CA LEU A 372 2.80 36.49 -30.13
C LEU A 372 1.93 35.42 -29.43
N GLU A 373 2.35 34.16 -29.42
CA GLU A 373 1.54 33.01 -29.00
C GLU A 373 2.01 32.38 -27.68
N ASP A 374 3.31 32.39 -27.37
CA ASP A 374 3.92 31.70 -26.22
C ASP A 374 4.99 32.52 -25.46
N PHE A 375 5.21 33.79 -25.85
CA PHE A 375 6.25 34.65 -25.25
C PHE A 375 7.69 34.09 -25.36
N PHE A 376 8.00 33.30 -26.39
CA PHE A 376 9.30 32.61 -26.59
C PHE A 376 9.56 31.42 -25.67
N LEU A 377 8.55 30.96 -24.92
CA LEU A 377 8.67 29.70 -24.19
C LEU A 377 8.57 28.56 -25.18
N ASP A 378 9.74 28.07 -25.60
CA ASP A 378 9.85 27.07 -26.65
C ASP A 378 10.72 25.92 -26.18
N GLY A 379 10.26 24.69 -26.41
CA GLY A 379 11.14 23.54 -26.46
C GLY A 379 12.06 23.59 -27.69
N GLY A 380 12.97 22.63 -27.76
CA GLY A 380 13.84 22.52 -28.93
C GLY A 380 14.34 21.10 -29.21
N PRO A 381 15.04 20.94 -30.36
CA PRO A 381 15.58 19.67 -30.77
C PRO A 381 16.75 19.25 -29.87
N VAL A 382 16.55 18.20 -29.07
CA VAL A 382 17.59 17.61 -28.21
C VAL A 382 18.30 16.46 -28.93
N PRO A 383 19.63 16.52 -29.16
CA PRO A 383 20.34 15.47 -29.89
C PRO A 383 20.29 14.09 -29.21
N ASN A 384 20.16 13.03 -30.02
CA ASN A 384 20.06 11.63 -29.58
C ASN A 384 18.82 11.35 -28.69
N SER A 385 17.72 12.01 -29.02
CA SER A 385 16.41 11.80 -28.40
C SER A 385 15.49 11.02 -29.33
N ASN A 386 14.47 10.39 -28.77
CA ASN A 386 13.42 9.71 -29.52
C ASN A 386 12.24 10.66 -29.76
N PRO A 387 11.57 10.56 -30.92
CA PRO A 387 12.05 9.84 -32.11
C PRO A 387 13.36 10.44 -32.66
N PRO A 388 14.28 9.61 -33.19
CA PRO A 388 15.59 10.09 -33.64
C PRO A 388 15.48 10.98 -34.89
N PRO A 389 16.43 11.92 -35.08
CA PRO A 389 17.65 12.09 -34.29
C PRO A 389 17.52 13.03 -33.08
N THR A 390 16.45 13.83 -33.00
CA THR A 390 16.37 15.00 -32.12
C THR A 390 15.07 15.11 -31.30
N GLY A 391 14.20 14.12 -31.37
CA GLY A 391 12.83 14.24 -30.87
C GLY A 391 11.81 14.57 -31.97
N LEU A 392 10.57 14.76 -31.54
CA LEU A 392 9.44 15.10 -32.40
C LEU A 392 9.11 16.59 -32.27
N ASP A 393 9.30 17.31 -33.37
CA ASP A 393 8.65 18.60 -33.59
C ASP A 393 7.14 18.35 -33.75
N VAL A 394 6.35 18.69 -32.74
CA VAL A 394 4.92 18.38 -32.70
C VAL A 394 4.14 19.21 -33.72
N GLU A 395 4.63 20.38 -34.12
CA GLU A 395 3.97 21.27 -35.08
C GLU A 395 4.02 20.72 -36.50
N THR A 396 5.02 19.87 -36.78
CA THR A 396 5.09 19.15 -38.06
C THR A 396 4.05 18.05 -38.19
N THR A 397 3.33 17.73 -37.10
CA THR A 397 2.30 16.68 -37.10
C THR A 397 0.90 17.25 -37.35
N PRO A 398 -0.03 16.47 -37.94
CA PRO A 398 -1.40 16.94 -38.12
C PRO A 398 -2.15 17.23 -36.81
N TRP A 399 -1.75 16.61 -35.70
CA TRP A 399 -2.41 16.78 -34.40
C TRP A 399 -1.82 17.94 -33.59
N GLY A 400 -0.53 18.24 -33.75
CA GLY A 400 0.18 19.31 -33.05
C GLY A 400 0.37 20.60 -33.86
N ALA A 401 -0.14 20.71 -35.10
CA ALA A 401 0.07 21.88 -35.96
C ALA A 401 -0.40 23.25 -35.41
N ASN A 402 -1.13 23.28 -34.28
CA ASN A 402 -1.48 24.51 -33.55
C ASN A 402 -1.17 24.38 -32.06
N SER A 403 -0.22 23.51 -31.70
CA SER A 403 0.23 23.42 -30.31
C SER A 403 0.90 24.73 -29.94
N THR A 404 0.60 25.22 -28.75
CA THR A 404 1.39 26.24 -28.08
C THR A 404 2.09 25.60 -26.90
N HIS A 405 3.09 26.29 -26.34
CA HIS A 405 3.77 25.91 -25.09
C HIS A 405 2.79 25.35 -24.06
N PHE A 406 1.76 26.14 -23.75
CA PHE A 406 0.72 25.84 -22.76
C PHE A 406 -0.18 24.61 -23.04
N THR A 407 0.01 23.91 -24.15
CA THR A 407 -0.87 22.81 -24.56
C THR A 407 -0.14 21.54 -24.99
N VAL A 408 1.19 21.58 -25.14
CA VAL A 408 1.94 20.44 -25.69
C VAL A 408 1.78 19.19 -24.83
N ASP A 409 1.87 19.32 -23.50
CA ASP A 409 1.78 18.17 -22.59
C ASP A 409 0.36 17.58 -22.49
N ASP A 410 -0.67 18.34 -22.84
CA ASP A 410 -2.07 17.91 -22.83
C ASP A 410 -2.45 17.01 -24.01
N TYR A 411 -1.66 16.98 -25.09
CA TYR A 411 -1.94 16.13 -26.23
C TYR A 411 -1.87 14.65 -25.83
N VAL A 412 -2.93 13.90 -26.18
CA VAL A 412 -3.01 12.46 -25.89
C VAL A 412 -1.83 11.69 -26.52
N GLN A 413 -1.31 12.16 -27.66
CA GLN A 413 -0.17 11.58 -28.34
C GLN A 413 1.12 11.71 -27.53
N VAL A 414 1.38 12.89 -26.95
CA VAL A 414 2.55 13.14 -26.08
C VAL A 414 2.45 12.28 -24.82
N ARG A 415 1.29 12.31 -24.15
CA ARG A 415 1.03 11.50 -22.95
C ARG A 415 1.18 10.00 -23.20
N SER A 416 0.56 9.49 -24.26
CA SER A 416 0.65 8.08 -24.62
C SER A 416 2.07 7.66 -24.97
N ALA A 417 2.85 8.53 -25.62
CA ALA A 417 4.25 8.24 -25.92
C ALA A 417 5.08 8.10 -24.63
N ILE A 418 4.89 9.02 -23.66
CA ILE A 418 5.57 8.93 -22.36
C ILE A 418 5.18 7.62 -21.65
N GLU A 419 3.88 7.32 -21.55
CA GLU A 419 3.41 6.11 -20.86
C GLU A 419 3.88 4.80 -21.51
N LEU A 420 3.86 4.73 -22.85
CA LEU A 420 4.23 3.54 -23.61
C LEU A 420 5.75 3.32 -23.59
N ASP A 421 6.52 4.37 -23.82
CA ASP A 421 7.97 4.27 -23.88
C ASP A 421 8.55 3.99 -22.50
N LEU A 422 8.06 4.68 -21.45
CA LEU A 422 8.47 4.41 -20.06
C LEU A 422 8.14 2.95 -19.69
N GLY A 423 6.91 2.50 -19.92
CA GLY A 423 6.51 1.12 -19.65
C GLY A 423 7.22 0.07 -20.52
N GLY A 424 7.86 0.48 -21.62
CA GLY A 424 8.68 -0.38 -22.46
C GLY A 424 10.13 -0.55 -21.97
N VAL A 425 10.63 0.38 -21.16
CA VAL A 425 12.02 0.37 -20.67
C VAL A 425 12.16 0.17 -19.16
N MET A 426 11.06 0.26 -18.42
CA MET A 426 11.02 0.10 -16.97
C MET A 426 9.92 -0.87 -16.55
N ALA A 427 10.25 -1.68 -15.54
CA ALA A 427 9.26 -2.48 -14.84
C ALA A 427 8.74 -1.68 -13.63
N PRO A 428 7.46 -1.86 -13.26
CA PRO A 428 6.93 -1.37 -11.99
C PRO A 428 7.80 -1.76 -10.79
#